data_AF-A0A5C6EHJ4-F1
#
_entry.id   AF-A0A5C6EHJ4-F1
#
_cell.length_a   1.000
_cell.length_b   1.000
_cell.length_c   1.000
_cell.angle_alpha   90.00
_cell.angle_beta   90.00
_cell.angle_gamma   90.00
#
_symmetry.space_group_name_H-M   'P 1'
#
loop_
_entity.id
_entity.type
_entity.pdbx_description
1 polymer ?
#
loop_
_entity_poly.entity_id
_entity_poly.type
_entity_poly.pdbx_seq_one_letter_code
_entity_poly.pdbx_strand_id
1 'polypeptide(L)'
;MYIADGSIDAALRFLERAEQTIKGLAMLPESGGPFATSVPELAGLRTRLVKDFSNHVVFYIEREDSIEVVRVLRGGQHMDVEITKS
;
A
#
# COMPACT_ATOMS: atom_id res chain seq x y z
N MET A 1 -1.16 36.20 1.29
CA MET A 1 -2.08 35.17 0.76
C MET A 1 -1.20 34.05 0.21
N TYR A 2 -1.03 32.97 0.96
CA TYR A 2 -0.08 31.90 0.65
C TYR A 2 -0.84 30.72 0.04
N ILE A 3 -0.60 30.47 -1.26
CA ILE A 3 -1.18 29.37 -2.01
C ILE A 3 -0.30 28.14 -1.76
N ALA A 4 -0.48 27.46 -0.62
CA ALA A 4 0.22 26.19 -0.35
C ALA A 4 -0.53 25.21 0.58
N ASP A 5 -1.75 25.51 1.03
CA ASP A 5 -2.47 24.63 1.98
C ASP A 5 -2.96 23.32 1.35
N GLY A 6 -3.16 23.28 0.03
CA GLY A 6 -3.73 22.10 -0.62
C GLY A 6 -2.84 20.85 -0.58
N SER A 7 -1.51 21.00 -0.49
CA SER A 7 -0.56 19.88 -0.60
C SER A 7 -0.17 19.27 0.74
N ILE A 8 0.04 20.08 1.78
CA ILE A 8 0.43 19.59 3.11
C ILE A 8 -0.75 18.88 3.77
N ASP A 9 -1.95 19.47 3.74
CA ASP A 9 -3.14 18.83 4.30
C ASP A 9 -3.48 17.53 3.56
N ALA A 10 -3.29 17.50 2.24
CA ALA A 10 -3.47 16.28 1.46
C ALA A 10 -2.45 15.20 1.84
N ALA A 11 -1.19 15.58 2.06
CA ALA A 11 -0.14 14.66 2.50
C ALA A 11 -0.40 14.10 3.90
N LEU A 12 -0.83 14.95 4.85
CA LEU A 12 -1.19 14.52 6.20
C LEU A 12 -2.40 13.59 6.20
N ARG A 13 -3.44 13.91 5.41
CA ARG A 13 -4.59 13.01 5.23
C ARG A 13 -4.18 11.68 4.62
N PHE A 14 -3.28 11.69 3.64
CA PHE A 14 -2.79 10.45 3.04
C PHE A 14 -2.08 9.58 4.08
N LEU A 15 -1.17 10.17 4.86
CA LEU A 15 -0.46 9.47 5.93
C LEU A 15 -1.43 8.83 6.92
N GLU A 16 -2.41 9.59 7.40
CA GLU A 16 -3.45 9.09 8.30
C GLU A 16 -4.21 7.89 7.71
N ARG A 17 -4.67 7.99 6.45
CA ARG A 17 -5.43 6.91 5.81
C ARG A 17 -4.56 5.69 5.51
N ALA A 18 -3.29 5.89 5.15
CA ALA A 18 -2.35 4.81 4.94
C ALA A 18 -2.09 4.05 6.24
N GLU A 19 -1.85 4.74 7.35
CA GLU A 19 -1.70 4.14 8.67
C GLU A 19 -2.93 3.37 9.11
N GLN A 20 -4.13 3.96 8.97
CA GLN A 20 -5.38 3.28 9.31
C GLN A 20 -5.58 2.02 8.47
N THR A 21 -5.22 2.07 7.19
CA THR A 21 -5.29 0.92 6.29
C THR A 21 -4.34 -0.18 6.76
N ILE A 22 -3.07 0.15 7.06
CA ILE A 22 -2.05 -0.81 7.53
C ILE A 22 -2.44 -1.41 8.89
N LYS A 23 -2.90 -0.60 9.85
CA LYS A 23 -3.40 -1.08 11.14
C LYS A 23 -4.59 -2.03 10.97
N GLY A 24 -5.52 -1.71 10.06
CA GLY A 24 -6.62 -2.60 9.73
C GLY A 24 -6.15 -3.93 9.12
N LEU A 25 -5.17 -3.89 8.22
CA LEU A 25 -4.56 -5.09 7.63
C LEU A 25 -3.84 -5.94 8.68
N ALA A 26 -3.20 -5.34 9.69
CA ALA A 26 -2.56 -6.09 10.77
C ALA A 26 -3.58 -6.87 11.63
N MET A 27 -4.82 -6.37 11.72
CA MET A 27 -5.91 -7.03 12.47
C MET A 27 -6.66 -8.08 11.64
N LEU A 28 -6.75 -7.86 10.32
CA LEU A 28 -7.50 -8.72 9.39
C LEU A 28 -6.75 -8.80 8.04
N PRO A 29 -5.64 -9.54 7.96
CA PRO A 29 -4.82 -9.63 6.75
C PRO A 29 -5.59 -10.13 5.53
N GLU A 30 -6.56 -11.01 5.70
CA GLU A 30 -7.39 -11.53 4.62
C GLU A 30 -8.27 -10.48 3.94
N SER A 31 -8.43 -9.30 4.55
CA SER A 31 -9.21 -8.20 3.98
C SER A 31 -8.58 -7.59 2.72
N GLY A 32 -7.27 -7.75 2.48
CA GLY A 32 -6.70 -7.42 1.17
C GLY A 32 -6.90 -8.53 0.14
N GLY A 33 -6.86 -8.18 -1.14
CA GLY A 33 -6.98 -9.13 -2.24
C GLY A 33 -5.61 -9.72 -2.64
N PRO A 34 -5.56 -10.94 -3.17
CA PRO A 34 -4.33 -11.50 -3.71
C PRO A 34 -3.80 -10.65 -4.88
N PHE A 35 -2.48 -10.47 -4.96
CA PHE A 35 -1.84 -9.87 -6.13
C PHE A 35 -1.59 -10.94 -7.19
N ALA A 36 -2.30 -10.85 -8.32
CA ALA A 36 -2.09 -11.77 -9.43
C ALA A 36 -0.75 -11.50 -10.11
N THR A 37 0.17 -12.45 -10.04
CA THR A 37 1.52 -12.34 -10.59
C THR A 37 2.01 -13.71 -11.06
N SER A 38 2.78 -13.72 -12.16
CA SER A 38 3.51 -14.90 -12.64
C SER A 38 4.94 -14.97 -12.11
N VAL A 39 5.40 -13.93 -11.40
CA VAL A 39 6.75 -13.82 -10.83
C VAL A 39 6.80 -14.58 -9.49
N PRO A 40 7.55 -15.70 -9.38
CA PRO A 40 7.57 -16.54 -8.18
C PRO A 40 7.96 -15.79 -6.90
N GLU A 41 8.85 -14.80 -7.01
CA GLU A 41 9.31 -13.98 -5.89
C GLU A 41 8.21 -13.10 -5.29
N LEU A 42 7.12 -12.86 -6.02
CA LEU A 42 5.96 -12.11 -5.58
C LEU A 42 4.80 -13.03 -5.13
N ALA A 43 5.03 -14.34 -5.04
CA ALA A 43 4.03 -15.28 -4.55
C ALA A 43 3.60 -14.93 -3.11
N GLY A 44 2.30 -14.96 -2.85
CA GLY A 44 1.73 -14.59 -1.56
C GLY A 44 1.60 -13.09 -1.31
N LEU A 45 2.00 -12.24 -2.26
CA LEU A 45 1.79 -10.80 -2.17
C LEU A 45 0.29 -10.48 -2.22
N ARG A 46 -0.13 -9.58 -1.36
CA ARG A 46 -1.52 -9.11 -1.24
C ARG A 46 -1.57 -7.60 -1.40
N THR A 47 -2.75 -7.10 -1.78
CA THR A 47 -2.98 -5.68 -2.04
C THR A 47 -4.22 -5.15 -1.35
N ARG A 48 -4.18 -3.88 -0.98
CA ARG A 48 -5.35 -3.15 -0.48
C ARG A 48 -5.25 -1.68 -0.91
N LEU A 49 -6.36 -1.11 -1.37
CA LEU A 49 -6.43 0.32 -1.65
C LEU A 49 -6.42 1.12 -0.35
N VAL A 50 -5.70 2.25 -0.35
CA VAL A 50 -5.77 3.21 0.74
C VAL A 50 -7.14 3.90 0.69
N LYS A 51 -7.88 3.86 1.80
CA LYS A 51 -9.21 4.48 1.89
C LYS A 51 -9.13 5.96 1.54
N ASP A 52 -10.10 6.46 0.77
CA ASP A 52 -10.18 7.85 0.27
C ASP A 52 -9.04 8.26 -0.68
N PHE A 53 -8.11 7.36 -0.98
CA PHE A 53 -7.00 7.53 -1.92
C PHE A 53 -6.94 6.32 -2.85
N SER A 54 -8.00 6.13 -3.66
CA SER A 54 -8.18 4.97 -4.54
C SER A 54 -7.04 4.74 -5.55
N ASN A 55 -6.25 5.78 -5.83
CA ASN A 55 -5.04 5.67 -6.64
C ASN A 55 -3.81 5.26 -5.82
N HIS A 56 -3.94 4.77 -4.59
CA HIS A 56 -2.79 4.30 -3.79
C HIS A 56 -3.06 2.88 -3.28
N VAL A 57 -2.05 2.03 -3.40
CA VAL A 57 -2.12 0.60 -3.12
C VAL A 57 -1.04 0.24 -2.11
N VAL A 58 -1.43 -0.43 -1.03
CA VAL A 58 -0.52 -1.07 -0.09
C VAL A 58 -0.27 -2.49 -0.57
N PHE A 59 1.00 -2.84 -0.75
CA PHE A 59 1.48 -4.19 -1.03
C PHE A 59 2.06 -4.78 0.24
N TYR A 60 1.60 -5.97 0.63
CA TYR A 60 2.03 -6.60 1.86
C TYR A 60 2.01 -8.12 1.75
N ILE A 61 2.73 -8.77 2.65
CA ILE A 61 2.71 -10.23 2.81
C ILE A 61 2.16 -10.54 4.21
N GLU A 62 1.27 -11.52 4.27
CA GLU A 62 0.76 -12.06 5.52
C GLU A 62 1.82 -12.97 6.17
N ARG A 63 2.08 -12.77 7.45
CA ARG A 63 2.94 -13.59 8.31
C ARG A 63 2.09 -14.15 9.46
N GLU A 64 2.65 -15.07 10.24
CA GLU A 64 1.91 -15.77 11.30
C GLU A 64 1.23 -14.81 12.30
N ASP A 65 1.97 -13.83 12.82
CA ASP A 65 1.46 -12.86 13.82
C ASP A 65 1.50 -11.40 13.34
N SER A 66 1.71 -11.17 12.04
CA SER A 66 1.93 -9.81 11.53
C SER A 66 1.70 -9.70 10.03
N ILE A 67 1.77 -8.47 9.54
CA ILE A 67 1.94 -8.21 8.11
C ILE A 67 3.31 -7.58 7.88
N GLU A 68 3.90 -7.90 6.74
CA GLU A 68 5.08 -7.21 6.23
C GLU A 68 4.64 -6.27 5.11
N VAL A 69 4.70 -4.96 5.36
CA VAL A 69 4.41 -3.96 4.32
C VAL A 69 5.62 -3.83 3.40
N VAL A 70 5.47 -4.29 2.16
CA VAL A 70 6.54 -4.28 1.17
C VAL A 70 6.67 -2.90 0.54
N ARG A 71 5.56 -2.32 0.06
CA ARG A 71 5.52 -0.99 -0.57
C ARG A 71 4.14 -0.34 -0.47
N VAL A 72 4.09 0.98 -0.59
CA VAL A 72 2.87 1.75 -0.88
C VAL A 72 3.11 2.53 -2.16
N LEU A 73 2.33 2.25 -3.21
CA LEU A 73 2.52 2.83 -4.55
C LEU A 73 1.27 3.55 -5.04
N ARG A 74 1.45 4.54 -5.92
CA ARG A 74 0.33 5.16 -6.64
C ARG A 74 -0.08 4.27 -7.82
N GLY A 75 -1.30 3.73 -7.77
CA GLY A 75 -1.94 2.97 -8.84
C GLY A 75 -1.99 3.78 -10.14
N GLY A 76 -1.41 3.20 -11.20
CA GLY A 76 -1.43 3.73 -12.57
C GLY A 76 -0.13 4.34 -13.09
N GLN A 77 0.93 4.51 -12.29
CA GLN A 77 2.19 5.11 -12.79
C GLN A 77 3.48 4.31 -12.58
N HIS A 78 3.53 3.30 -11.73
CA HIS A 78 4.65 2.37 -11.70
C HIS A 78 4.19 1.01 -11.16
N MET A 79 3.86 0.08 -12.05
CA MET A 79 3.81 -1.35 -11.75
C MET A 79 5.01 -2.10 -12.34
N ASP A 80 5.99 -1.37 -12.88
CA ASP A 80 7.32 -1.91 -13.19
C ASP A 80 8.09 -2.00 -11.88
N VAL A 81 7.97 -3.15 -11.22
CA VAL A 81 8.76 -3.48 -10.05
C VAL A 81 10.19 -3.73 -10.53
N GLU A 82 11.08 -2.73 -10.47
CA GLU A 82 12.51 -3.00 -10.46
C GLU A 82 12.85 -3.72 -9.15
N ILE A 83 12.81 -5.05 -9.18
CA ILE A 83 13.31 -5.91 -8.11
C ILE A 83 14.85 -5.87 -8.19
N THR A 84 15.46 -4.80 -7.68
CA THR A 84 16.91 -4.75 -7.50
C THR A 84 17.27 -5.65 -6.32
N LYS A 85 17.92 -6.78 -6.64
CA LYS A 85 18.65 -7.64 -5.70
C LYS A 85 19.62 -6.77 -4.89
N SER A 86 19.48 -6.78 -3.57
CA SER A 86 20.55 -6.37 -2.63
C SER A 86 21.05 -7.61 -1.92
#